data_AF-A0A524EXB1-F1
#
_entry.id   AF-A0A524EXB1-F1
#
_cell.length_a   1.000
_cell.length_b   1.000
_cell.length_c   1.000
_cell.angle_alpha   90.00
_cell.angle_beta   90.00
_cell.angle_gamma   90.00
#
_symmetry.space_group_name_H-M   'P 1'
#
loop_
_entity.id
_entity.type
_entity.pdbx_description
1 polymer ?
#
loop_
_entity_poly.entity_id
_entity_poly.type
_entity_poly.pdbx_seq_one_letter_code
_entity_poly.pdbx_strand_id
1 'polypeptide(L)'
;MGKFDGQYKDMKQAYKASSKILEKRMQKERPTDLEILRKVDDSSIIIVAGVYDKIELVLDLINVPYVLIQPSDFNQIKLRPDQILIINCPGEITQGLNKIETFVKQGGFLFTTDWALLNILEKIFPKLVRYNQKPTSDDCVGVEVVDKSNKFLEGLFQGGADPIWWLESSSYPIEILDHEKVKVLVTSREMKEKYGEAPIVITFEYGNGGTVLHMTSHYYLQRSELRTKRHKSTAKDYLVSEMGFSKKEADEIEELEGLSLGEAENAYSTTQFISNVIVEQQKKIKKRKEQK
;
A
#
# COMPACT_ATOMS: atom_id res chain seq x y z
N MET A 1 0.14 -21.43 -11.58
CA MET A 1 1.44 -21.20 -10.91
C MET A 1 2.52 -20.58 -11.81
N GLY A 2 2.57 -20.83 -13.13
CA GLY A 2 3.67 -20.33 -13.99
C GLY A 2 3.62 -18.89 -14.53
N LYS A 3 2.51 -18.14 -14.42
CA LYS A 3 2.43 -16.74 -14.89
C LYS A 3 2.89 -15.70 -13.86
N PHE A 4 2.70 -15.99 -12.56
CA PHE A 4 3.03 -15.06 -11.47
C PHE A 4 4.54 -14.96 -11.21
N ASP A 5 5.29 -16.06 -11.35
CA ASP A 5 6.75 -16.09 -11.15
C ASP A 5 7.54 -15.25 -12.17
N GLY A 6 6.99 -15.03 -13.37
CA GLY A 6 7.62 -14.21 -14.41
C GLY A 6 7.54 -12.72 -14.11
N GLN A 7 6.33 -12.20 -13.87
CA GLN A 7 6.12 -10.80 -13.47
C GLN A 7 6.79 -10.45 -12.13
N TYR A 8 6.89 -11.43 -11.23
CA TYR A 8 7.60 -11.30 -9.96
C TYR A 8 9.10 -11.01 -10.14
N LYS A 9 9.75 -11.66 -11.13
CA LYS A 9 11.17 -11.43 -11.42
C LYS A 9 11.41 -10.04 -12.03
N ASP A 10 10.50 -9.57 -12.87
CA ASP A 10 10.63 -8.29 -13.57
C ASP A 10 10.52 -7.10 -12.60
N MET A 11 9.62 -7.17 -11.60
CA MET A 11 9.45 -6.08 -10.62
C MET A 11 10.52 -6.04 -9.53
N LYS A 12 11.26 -7.14 -9.30
CA LYS A 12 12.29 -7.19 -8.26
C LYS A 12 13.37 -6.12 -8.45
N GLN A 13 13.76 -5.85 -9.70
CA GLN A 13 14.74 -4.81 -10.00
C GLN A 13 14.18 -3.42 -9.67
N ALA A 14 12.94 -3.14 -10.11
CA ALA A 14 12.27 -1.87 -9.83
C ALA A 14 12.11 -1.61 -8.32
N TYR A 15 11.77 -2.64 -7.52
CA TYR A 15 11.67 -2.48 -6.07
C TYR A 15 13.03 -2.34 -5.35
N LYS A 16 14.11 -2.93 -5.89
CA LYS A 16 15.46 -2.66 -5.37
C LYS A 16 15.87 -1.22 -5.64
N ALA A 17 15.61 -0.73 -6.85
CA ALA A 17 15.83 0.67 -7.19
C ALA A 17 15.01 1.59 -6.29
N SER A 18 13.72 1.30 -6.10
CA SER A 18 12.83 2.11 -5.26
C SER A 18 13.27 2.20 -3.80
N SER A 19 13.79 1.11 -3.22
CA SER A 19 14.32 1.12 -1.86
C SER A 19 15.52 2.08 -1.73
N LYS A 20 16.47 2.01 -2.66
CA LYS A 20 17.63 2.93 -2.68
C LYS A 20 17.22 4.38 -2.89
N ILE A 21 16.25 4.63 -3.77
CA ILE A 21 15.69 5.97 -4.01
C ILE A 21 15.03 6.50 -2.73
N LEU A 22 14.18 5.69 -2.10
CA LEU A 22 13.48 6.03 -0.87
C LEU A 22 14.49 6.41 0.23
N GLU A 23 15.50 5.57 0.45
CA GLU A 23 16.49 5.81 1.49
C GLU A 23 17.26 7.13 1.25
N LYS A 24 17.79 7.34 0.05
CA LYS A 24 18.50 8.59 -0.31
C LYS A 24 17.59 9.82 -0.15
N ARG A 25 16.34 9.73 -0.61
CA ARG A 25 15.39 10.85 -0.52
C ARG A 25 15.00 11.15 0.92
N MET A 26 14.64 10.13 1.71
CA MET A 26 14.29 10.32 3.11
C MET A 26 15.49 10.83 3.92
N GLN A 27 16.71 10.40 3.63
CA GLN A 27 17.91 10.94 4.29
C GLN A 27 18.06 12.45 4.08
N LYS A 28 17.72 12.95 2.89
CA LYS A 28 17.80 14.37 2.54
C LYS A 28 16.60 15.19 3.05
N GLU A 29 15.39 14.66 2.88
CA GLU A 29 14.14 15.42 3.05
C GLU A 29 13.43 15.13 4.38
N ARG A 30 13.53 13.89 4.89
CA ARG A 30 12.77 13.41 6.06
C ARG A 30 13.63 12.52 6.98
N PRO A 31 14.79 13.01 7.47
CA PRO A 31 15.76 12.17 8.20
C PRO A 31 15.19 11.57 9.49
N THR A 32 14.32 12.29 10.19
CA THR A 32 13.62 11.79 11.38
C THR A 32 12.70 10.62 11.06
N ASP A 33 12.03 10.64 9.91
CA ASP A 33 11.13 9.55 9.51
C ASP A 33 11.93 8.32 9.09
N LEU A 34 13.11 8.51 8.48
CA LEU A 34 14.02 7.41 8.18
C LEU A 34 14.52 6.73 9.46
N GLU A 35 14.82 7.52 10.50
CA GLU A 35 15.22 6.99 11.80
C GLU A 35 14.08 6.18 12.46
N ILE A 36 12.84 6.67 12.36
CA ILE A 36 11.65 5.93 12.84
C ILE A 36 11.53 4.59 12.10
N LEU A 37 11.64 4.59 10.77
CA LEU A 37 11.53 3.39 9.95
C LEU A 37 12.60 2.34 10.32
N ARG A 38 13.84 2.77 10.54
CA ARG A 38 14.96 1.91 10.97
C ARG A 38 14.83 1.36 12.40
N LYS A 39 13.96 1.95 13.22
CA LYS A 39 13.73 1.56 14.62
C LYS A 39 12.44 0.77 14.84
N VAL A 40 11.77 0.36 13.75
CA VAL A 40 10.59 -0.50 13.84
C VAL A 40 10.98 -1.81 14.52
N ASP A 41 10.28 -2.15 15.61
CA ASP A 41 10.48 -3.40 16.34
C ASP A 41 9.91 -4.60 15.56
N ASP A 42 10.58 -5.75 15.62
CA ASP A 42 10.23 -6.97 14.87
C ASP A 42 8.78 -7.42 15.07
N SER A 43 8.18 -7.10 16.21
CA SER A 43 6.80 -7.45 16.54
C SER A 43 5.80 -6.33 16.23
N SER A 44 6.20 -5.22 15.63
CA SER A 44 5.33 -4.07 15.32
C SER A 44 4.38 -4.35 14.16
N ILE A 45 4.79 -5.22 13.22
CA ILE A 45 4.04 -5.51 12.01
C ILE A 45 3.77 -7.01 11.96
N ILE A 46 2.51 -7.38 11.83
CA ILE A 46 2.07 -8.76 11.58
C ILE A 46 1.46 -8.81 10.19
N ILE A 47 1.94 -9.73 9.37
CA ILE A 47 1.40 -10.00 8.03
C ILE A 47 0.70 -11.35 8.07
N VAL A 48 -0.56 -11.37 7.67
CA VAL A 48 -1.27 -12.60 7.32
C VAL A 48 -1.01 -12.89 5.85
N ALA A 49 -0.35 -14.01 5.60
CA ALA A 49 0.06 -14.42 4.26
C ALA A 49 -1.16 -14.54 3.32
N GLY A 50 -0.98 -14.05 2.11
CA GLY A 50 -1.91 -14.19 1.00
C GLY A 50 -1.29 -14.97 -0.15
N VAL A 51 -2.11 -15.32 -1.14
CA VAL A 51 -1.64 -16.01 -2.35
C VAL A 51 -1.46 -15.06 -3.54
N TYR A 52 -2.14 -13.91 -3.53
CA TYR A 52 -2.09 -12.94 -4.63
C TYR A 52 -1.25 -11.70 -4.30
N ASP A 53 -1.16 -11.34 -3.02
CA ASP A 53 -0.38 -10.18 -2.58
C ASP A 53 0.76 -10.60 -1.63
N LYS A 54 1.86 -9.85 -1.70
CA LYS A 54 3.16 -10.18 -1.11
C LYS A 54 3.91 -8.95 -0.58
N ILE A 55 3.25 -8.17 0.27
CA ILE A 55 3.85 -6.95 0.85
C ILE A 55 5.14 -7.22 1.65
N GLU A 56 5.30 -8.42 2.20
CA GLU A 56 6.51 -8.84 2.93
C GLU A 56 7.77 -8.66 2.08
N LEU A 57 7.67 -8.79 0.76
CA LEU A 57 8.79 -8.64 -0.17
C LEU A 57 9.17 -7.17 -0.37
N VAL A 58 8.24 -6.24 -0.18
CA VAL A 58 8.57 -4.80 -0.12
C VAL A 58 9.26 -4.49 1.19
N LEU A 59 8.75 -5.02 2.32
CA LEU A 59 9.33 -4.78 3.64
C LEU A 59 10.76 -5.32 3.76
N ASP A 60 11.05 -6.49 3.21
CA ASP A 60 12.40 -7.04 3.10
C ASP A 60 13.34 -6.06 2.38
N LEU A 61 12.88 -5.44 1.29
CA LEU A 61 13.71 -4.53 0.48
C LEU A 61 14.00 -3.21 1.18
N ILE A 62 13.10 -2.72 2.04
CA ILE A 62 13.33 -1.52 2.86
C ILE A 62 13.87 -1.84 4.27
N ASN A 63 14.24 -3.09 4.52
CA ASN A 63 14.79 -3.56 5.80
C ASN A 63 13.87 -3.27 7.00
N VAL A 64 12.55 -3.41 6.83
CA VAL A 64 11.58 -3.30 7.92
C VAL A 64 11.20 -4.71 8.39
N PRO A 65 11.37 -5.03 9.68
CA PRO A 65 11.06 -6.35 10.18
C PRO A 65 9.55 -6.55 10.36
N TYR A 66 9.12 -7.82 10.25
CA TYR A 66 7.72 -8.22 10.39
C TYR A 66 7.62 -9.66 10.91
N VAL A 67 6.45 -10.00 11.43
CA VAL A 67 6.05 -11.37 11.72
C VAL A 67 5.08 -11.84 10.63
N LEU A 68 5.48 -12.84 9.84
CA LEU A 68 4.62 -13.47 8.84
C LEU A 68 3.93 -14.70 9.44
N ILE A 69 2.60 -14.77 9.30
CA ILE A 69 1.79 -15.91 9.76
C ILE A 69 0.91 -16.45 8.64
N GLN A 70 0.57 -17.73 8.71
CA GLN A 70 -0.45 -18.30 7.82
C GLN A 70 -1.86 -17.97 8.34
N PRO A 71 -2.88 -17.92 7.47
CA PRO A 71 -4.27 -17.71 7.90
C PRO A 71 -4.74 -18.71 8.98
N SER A 72 -4.26 -19.96 8.92
CA SER A 72 -4.55 -21.01 9.92
C SER A 72 -4.05 -20.68 11.33
N ASP A 73 -3.01 -19.86 11.44
CA ASP A 73 -2.34 -19.55 12.70
C ASP A 73 -2.96 -18.32 13.37
N PHE A 74 -3.83 -17.59 12.66
CA PHE A 74 -4.35 -16.29 13.09
C PHE A 74 -5.06 -16.33 14.44
N ASN A 75 -5.77 -17.43 14.74
CA ASN A 75 -6.47 -17.55 16.02
C ASN A 75 -5.51 -17.65 17.21
N GLN A 76 -4.29 -18.18 17.00
CA GLN A 76 -3.32 -18.49 18.06
C GLN A 76 -2.49 -17.27 18.49
N ILE A 77 -2.35 -16.26 17.65
CA ILE A 77 -1.54 -15.08 17.97
C ILE A 77 -2.22 -14.14 18.96
N LYS A 78 -1.51 -13.16 19.52
CA LYS A 78 -2.14 -12.07 20.29
C LYS A 78 -1.86 -10.75 19.58
N LEU A 79 -2.91 -10.00 19.27
CA LEU A 79 -2.80 -8.66 18.71
C LEU A 79 -2.69 -7.63 19.83
N ARG A 80 -1.79 -6.66 19.66
CA ARG A 80 -1.62 -5.50 20.54
C ARG A 80 -2.02 -4.24 19.78
N PRO A 81 -2.68 -3.26 20.42
CA PRO A 81 -3.15 -2.05 19.74
C PRO A 81 -2.05 -1.12 19.22
N ASP A 82 -0.78 -1.41 19.53
CA ASP A 82 0.37 -0.71 18.97
C ASP A 82 0.99 -1.41 17.75
N GLN A 83 0.29 -2.38 17.16
CA GLN A 83 0.75 -3.08 15.96
C GLN A 83 0.04 -2.57 14.69
N ILE A 84 0.66 -2.89 13.55
CA ILE A 84 0.05 -2.91 12.23
C ILE A 84 -0.26 -4.37 11.89
N LEU A 85 -1.52 -4.65 11.59
CA LEU A 85 -1.95 -5.93 11.02
C LEU A 85 -2.19 -5.72 9.53
N ILE A 86 -1.41 -6.41 8.70
CA ILE A 86 -1.58 -6.42 7.25
C ILE A 86 -2.17 -7.77 6.85
N ILE A 87 -3.25 -7.77 6.08
CA ILE A 87 -3.89 -8.98 5.57
C ILE A 87 -3.80 -8.94 4.05
N ASN A 88 -2.89 -9.74 3.50
CA ASN A 88 -2.73 -9.87 2.06
C ASN A 88 -3.94 -10.58 1.44
N CYS A 89 -4.27 -10.24 0.19
CA CYS A 89 -5.31 -10.89 -0.58
C CYS A 89 -5.08 -12.42 -0.69
N PRO A 90 -6.09 -13.28 -0.42
CA PRO A 90 -7.53 -12.98 -0.36
C PRO A 90 -8.13 -12.66 1.01
N GLY A 91 -7.35 -12.71 2.09
CA GLY A 91 -7.87 -12.51 3.45
C GLY A 91 -8.79 -13.65 3.93
N GLU A 92 -8.47 -14.89 3.62
CA GLU A 92 -9.22 -16.09 4.03
C GLU A 92 -9.00 -16.47 5.50
N ILE A 93 -9.43 -15.61 6.42
CA ILE A 93 -9.42 -15.87 7.86
C ILE A 93 -10.80 -16.41 8.27
N THR A 94 -10.87 -17.70 8.56
CA THR A 94 -12.15 -18.38 8.88
C THR A 94 -12.58 -18.25 10.33
N GLN A 95 -11.63 -18.00 11.25
CA GLN A 95 -11.89 -17.82 12.69
C GLN A 95 -11.16 -16.59 13.23
N GLY A 96 -11.78 -15.88 14.17
CA GLY A 96 -11.16 -14.73 14.84
C GLY A 96 -11.39 -13.37 14.17
N LEU A 97 -12.40 -13.21 13.29
CA LEU A 97 -12.73 -11.90 12.71
C LEU A 97 -13.06 -10.83 13.79
N ASN A 98 -13.77 -11.23 14.85
CA ASN A 98 -14.06 -10.37 16.00
C ASN A 98 -12.80 -9.86 16.72
N LYS A 99 -11.70 -10.60 16.68
CA LYS A 99 -10.39 -10.21 17.23
C LYS A 99 -9.77 -9.09 16.41
N ILE A 100 -9.95 -9.09 15.09
CA ILE A 100 -9.53 -7.99 14.21
C ILE A 100 -10.30 -6.73 14.58
N GLU A 101 -11.63 -6.81 14.67
CA GLU A 101 -12.47 -5.68 15.05
C GLU A 101 -12.06 -5.11 16.42
N THR A 102 -11.83 -5.99 17.41
CA THR A 102 -11.38 -5.61 18.75
C THR A 102 -10.01 -4.93 18.72
N PHE A 103 -9.06 -5.48 17.96
CA PHE A 103 -7.73 -4.90 17.79
C PHE A 103 -7.80 -3.48 17.21
N VAL A 104 -8.57 -3.28 16.13
CA VAL A 104 -8.75 -1.94 15.54
C VAL A 104 -9.43 -1.03 16.55
N LYS A 105 -10.53 -1.47 17.19
CA LYS A 105 -11.26 -0.67 18.19
C LYS A 105 -10.37 -0.20 19.35
N GLN A 106 -9.34 -0.96 19.69
CA GLN A 106 -8.38 -0.61 20.75
C GLN A 106 -7.24 0.30 20.28
N GLY A 107 -7.20 0.68 19.00
CA GLY A 107 -6.19 1.60 18.46
C GLY A 107 -5.22 0.97 17.46
N GLY A 108 -5.41 -0.30 17.10
CA GLY A 108 -4.61 -1.00 16.10
C GLY A 108 -4.79 -0.42 14.69
N PHE A 109 -3.80 -0.67 13.83
CA PHE A 109 -3.86 -0.33 12.41
C PHE A 109 -4.13 -1.59 11.59
N LEU A 110 -5.21 -1.60 10.82
CA LEU A 110 -5.53 -2.68 9.89
C LEU A 110 -5.29 -2.22 8.47
N PHE A 111 -4.46 -2.94 7.73
CA PHE A 111 -4.25 -2.77 6.30
C PHE A 111 -4.70 -4.03 5.56
N THR A 112 -5.56 -3.89 4.55
CA THR A 112 -6.06 -5.02 3.75
C THR A 112 -6.06 -4.70 2.26
N THR A 113 -5.99 -5.73 1.42
CA THR A 113 -6.01 -5.59 -0.04
C THR A 113 -7.10 -6.44 -0.70
N ASP A 114 -7.72 -5.86 -1.73
CA ASP A 114 -8.60 -6.49 -2.69
C ASP A 114 -9.71 -7.37 -2.09
N TRP A 115 -9.68 -8.70 -2.26
CA TRP A 115 -10.77 -9.60 -1.82
C TRP A 115 -10.99 -9.60 -0.30
N ALA A 116 -10.04 -9.08 0.47
CA ALA A 116 -10.24 -8.81 1.88
C ALA A 116 -11.39 -7.81 2.14
N LEU A 117 -11.84 -7.06 1.13
CA LEU A 117 -13.07 -6.26 1.20
C LEU A 117 -14.27 -7.11 1.63
N LEU A 118 -14.55 -8.16 0.85
CA LEU A 118 -15.65 -9.10 1.11
C LEU A 118 -15.31 -10.05 2.27
N ASN A 119 -14.08 -10.54 2.31
CA ASN A 119 -13.71 -11.61 3.24
C ASN A 119 -13.49 -11.13 4.67
N ILE A 120 -13.10 -9.86 4.86
CA ILE A 120 -12.79 -9.26 6.16
C ILE A 120 -13.70 -8.04 6.38
N LEU A 121 -13.52 -6.96 5.60
CA LEU A 121 -14.06 -5.64 5.93
C LEU A 121 -15.58 -5.62 6.00
N GLU A 122 -16.28 -6.20 5.03
CA GLU A 122 -17.75 -6.31 5.05
C GLU A 122 -18.26 -7.04 6.27
N LYS A 123 -17.56 -8.07 6.74
CA LYS A 123 -17.99 -8.88 7.87
C LYS A 123 -17.83 -8.15 9.20
N ILE A 124 -16.77 -7.34 9.34
CA ILE A 124 -16.46 -6.64 10.59
C ILE A 124 -16.96 -5.18 10.61
N PHE A 125 -17.20 -4.58 9.44
CA PHE A 125 -17.69 -3.21 9.26
C PHE A 125 -18.84 -3.12 8.23
N PRO A 126 -19.92 -3.91 8.37
CA PRO A 126 -20.97 -4.10 7.34
C PRO A 126 -21.75 -2.84 6.95
N LYS A 127 -21.63 -1.76 7.75
CA LYS A 127 -22.32 -0.49 7.51
C LYS A 127 -21.43 0.59 6.90
N LEU A 128 -20.13 0.32 6.73
CA LEU A 128 -19.18 1.32 6.25
C LEU A 128 -18.86 1.13 4.77
N VAL A 129 -18.60 -0.12 4.37
CA VAL A 129 -18.18 -0.47 3.01
C VAL A 129 -18.69 -1.84 2.61
N ARG A 130 -18.81 -2.07 1.30
CA ARG A 130 -19.01 -3.39 0.72
C ARG A 130 -18.45 -3.51 -0.69
N TYR A 131 -18.28 -4.73 -1.15
CA TYR A 131 -18.06 -5.07 -2.55
C TYR A 131 -19.36 -4.85 -3.33
N ASN A 132 -19.24 -4.16 -4.45
CA ASN A 132 -20.37 -3.87 -5.34
C ASN A 132 -20.89 -5.07 -6.14
N GLN A 133 -20.35 -6.27 -5.92
CA GLN A 133 -20.68 -7.52 -6.62
C GLN A 133 -20.39 -7.51 -8.13
N LYS A 134 -19.57 -6.58 -8.61
CA LYS A 134 -19.13 -6.49 -10.00
C LYS A 134 -17.60 -6.49 -10.07
N PRO A 135 -16.96 -7.63 -10.38
CA PRO A 135 -15.51 -7.71 -10.41
C PRO A 135 -14.93 -6.92 -11.58
N THR A 136 -13.66 -6.54 -11.47
CA THR A 136 -12.91 -5.93 -12.58
C THR A 136 -12.42 -6.99 -13.58
N SER A 137 -12.13 -6.59 -14.82
CA SER A 137 -11.25 -7.37 -15.71
C SER A 137 -9.77 -7.02 -15.45
N ASP A 138 -8.84 -7.76 -16.06
CA ASP A 138 -7.44 -7.33 -16.18
C ASP A 138 -7.38 -6.01 -16.95
N ASP A 139 -7.09 -4.93 -16.24
CA ASP A 139 -7.21 -3.58 -16.75
C ASP A 139 -6.26 -2.64 -16.00
N CYS A 140 -5.99 -1.50 -16.59
CA CYS A 140 -5.27 -0.42 -15.94
C CYS A 140 -6.17 0.81 -15.96
N VAL A 141 -6.15 1.61 -14.89
CA VAL A 141 -6.98 2.81 -14.80
C VAL A 141 -6.16 4.00 -14.35
N GLY A 142 -6.46 5.18 -14.91
CA GLY A 142 -5.94 6.44 -14.38
C GLY A 142 -6.48 6.69 -12.97
N VAL A 143 -5.61 7.15 -12.06
CA VAL A 143 -5.98 7.45 -10.67
C VAL A 143 -5.62 8.87 -10.26
N GLU A 144 -6.30 9.36 -9.24
CA GLU A 144 -6.13 10.72 -8.72
C GLU A 144 -6.08 10.69 -7.19
N VAL A 145 -5.17 11.49 -6.60
CA VAL A 145 -5.14 11.73 -5.16
C VAL A 145 -6.22 12.74 -4.78
N VAL A 146 -7.12 12.31 -3.90
CA VAL A 146 -8.20 13.16 -3.37
C VAL A 146 -7.70 13.97 -2.18
N ASP A 147 -7.09 13.31 -1.18
CA ASP A 147 -6.60 13.97 0.02
C ASP A 147 -5.08 14.16 -0.02
N LYS A 148 -4.65 15.25 -0.67
CA LYS A 148 -3.22 15.63 -0.77
C LYS A 148 -2.58 16.01 0.57
N SER A 149 -3.39 16.25 1.59
CA SER A 149 -2.90 16.57 2.94
C SER A 149 -2.62 15.31 3.77
N ASN A 150 -3.13 14.15 3.32
CA ASN A 150 -2.96 12.90 4.04
C ASN A 150 -1.50 12.45 4.07
N LYS A 151 -0.99 12.21 5.28
CA LYS A 151 0.40 11.83 5.50
C LYS A 151 0.77 10.47 4.91
N PHE A 152 -0.18 9.58 4.65
CA PHE A 152 0.09 8.34 3.93
C PHE A 152 0.50 8.59 2.47
N LEU A 153 0.04 9.69 1.88
CA LEU A 153 0.32 10.05 0.48
C LEU A 153 1.45 11.07 0.31
N GLU A 154 2.12 11.45 1.40
CA GLU A 154 3.20 12.44 1.35
C GLU A 154 4.35 11.96 0.45
N GLY A 155 4.67 12.75 -0.57
CA GLY A 155 5.71 12.44 -1.55
C GLY A 155 5.26 11.56 -2.72
N LEU A 156 4.00 11.14 -2.77
CA LEU A 156 3.40 10.42 -3.89
C LEU A 156 2.78 11.38 -4.91
N PHE A 157 2.79 10.97 -6.18
CA PHE A 157 2.04 11.60 -7.28
C PHE A 157 2.27 13.12 -7.41
N GLN A 158 3.54 13.53 -7.46
CA GLN A 158 3.93 14.94 -7.63
C GLN A 158 3.84 15.40 -9.10
N GLY A 159 3.66 16.71 -9.31
CA GLY A 159 3.98 17.34 -10.60
C GLY A 159 3.12 16.99 -11.81
N GLY A 160 1.78 16.93 -11.67
CA GLY A 160 0.90 16.63 -12.82
C GLY A 160 1.07 15.20 -13.33
N ALA A 161 1.55 14.29 -12.49
CA ALA A 161 1.60 12.86 -12.78
C ALA A 161 0.19 12.34 -13.14
N ASP A 162 0.12 11.50 -14.17
CA ASP A 162 -1.05 10.74 -14.59
C ASP A 162 -0.89 9.27 -14.14
N PRO A 163 -0.92 8.98 -12.82
CA PRO A 163 -0.60 7.66 -12.32
C PRO A 163 -1.63 6.64 -12.80
N ILE A 164 -1.11 5.44 -13.07
CA ILE A 164 -1.90 4.30 -13.51
C ILE A 164 -1.91 3.27 -12.40
N TRP A 165 -3.08 2.71 -12.13
CA TRP A 165 -3.29 1.62 -11.19
C TRP A 165 -3.71 0.37 -11.94
N TRP A 166 -3.07 -0.75 -11.66
CA TRP A 166 -3.46 -2.02 -12.25
C TRP A 166 -4.56 -2.70 -11.44
N LEU A 167 -5.59 -3.15 -12.13
CA LEU A 167 -6.70 -3.95 -11.63
C LEU A 167 -6.49 -5.37 -12.14
N GLU A 168 -6.34 -6.34 -11.23
CA GLU A 168 -6.27 -7.73 -11.65
C GLU A 168 -7.64 -8.19 -12.19
N SER A 169 -7.65 -9.27 -12.96
CA SER A 169 -8.88 -10.01 -13.21
C SER A 169 -9.53 -10.41 -11.89
N SER A 170 -10.71 -9.86 -11.63
CA SER A 170 -11.52 -10.07 -10.43
C SER A 170 -11.15 -9.26 -9.20
N SER A 171 -10.53 -8.09 -9.32
CA SER A 171 -10.47 -7.16 -8.18
C SER A 171 -11.86 -6.68 -7.75
N TYR A 172 -12.02 -6.32 -6.47
CA TYR A 172 -13.32 -5.99 -5.85
C TYR A 172 -13.49 -4.47 -5.66
N PRO A 173 -14.30 -3.79 -6.50
CA PRO A 173 -14.60 -2.38 -6.32
C PRO A 173 -15.31 -2.09 -5.00
N ILE A 174 -14.91 -0.96 -4.37
CA ILE A 174 -15.35 -0.55 -3.04
C ILE A 174 -16.56 0.37 -3.14
N GLU A 175 -17.73 -0.13 -2.73
CA GLU A 175 -18.90 0.71 -2.46
C GLU A 175 -18.82 1.24 -1.02
N ILE A 176 -18.94 2.56 -0.88
CA ILE A 176 -18.98 3.24 0.43
C ILE A 176 -20.43 3.39 0.87
N LEU A 177 -20.75 2.90 2.07
CA LEU A 177 -22.09 2.95 2.65
C LEU A 177 -22.24 4.10 3.65
N ASP A 178 -21.14 4.50 4.30
CA ASP A 178 -21.08 5.63 5.24
C ASP A 178 -20.02 6.64 4.78
N HIS A 179 -20.46 7.60 3.95
CA HIS A 179 -19.60 8.64 3.39
C HIS A 179 -19.12 9.68 4.41
N GLU A 180 -19.72 9.74 5.60
CA GLU A 180 -19.26 10.63 6.66
C GLU A 180 -18.02 10.07 7.36
N LYS A 181 -17.95 8.74 7.50
CA LYS A 181 -16.83 8.06 8.18
C LYS A 181 -15.72 7.62 7.25
N VAL A 182 -16.06 7.18 6.04
CA VAL A 182 -15.09 6.62 5.10
C VAL A 182 -14.51 7.71 4.21
N LYS A 183 -13.20 7.88 4.27
CA LYS A 183 -12.46 8.84 3.45
C LYS A 183 -11.82 8.13 2.27
N VAL A 184 -11.99 8.70 1.08
CA VAL A 184 -11.28 8.27 -0.13
C VAL A 184 -9.95 8.98 -0.20
N LEU A 185 -8.87 8.22 -0.32
CA LEU A 185 -7.50 8.74 -0.48
C LEU A 185 -7.12 8.82 -1.95
N VAL A 186 -7.45 7.78 -2.71
CA VAL A 186 -7.19 7.68 -4.15
C VAL A 186 -8.48 7.25 -4.84
N THR A 187 -8.80 7.90 -5.96
CA THR A 187 -10.01 7.66 -6.75
C THR A 187 -9.67 7.41 -8.22
N SER A 188 -10.58 6.81 -8.96
CA SER A 188 -10.47 6.64 -10.41
C SER A 188 -11.80 6.88 -11.11
N ARG A 189 -11.81 7.85 -12.02
CA ARG A 189 -12.97 8.08 -12.89
C ARG A 189 -13.17 6.93 -13.87
N GLU A 190 -12.09 6.42 -14.47
CA GLU A 190 -12.14 5.30 -15.41
C GLU A 190 -12.71 4.04 -14.73
N MET A 191 -12.31 3.76 -13.49
CA MET A 191 -12.84 2.64 -12.71
C MET A 191 -14.35 2.79 -12.48
N LYS A 192 -14.82 4.00 -12.12
CA LYS A 192 -16.24 4.26 -11.92
C LYS A 192 -17.05 4.00 -13.19
N GLU A 193 -16.58 4.51 -14.33
CA GLU A 193 -17.27 4.38 -15.61
C GLU A 193 -17.35 2.91 -16.06
N LYS A 194 -16.28 2.14 -15.88
CA LYS A 194 -16.21 0.73 -16.30
C LYS A 194 -16.87 -0.24 -15.31
N TYR A 195 -16.63 -0.05 -14.01
CA TYR A 195 -16.92 -1.04 -12.95
C TYR A 195 -17.91 -0.56 -11.87
N GLY A 196 -18.33 0.71 -11.90
CA GLY A 196 -19.39 1.26 -11.05
C GLY A 196 -18.90 2.06 -9.85
N GLU A 197 -17.73 1.70 -9.29
CA GLU A 197 -17.16 2.39 -8.14
C GLU A 197 -15.85 3.11 -8.49
N ALA A 198 -15.68 4.28 -7.89
CA ALA A 198 -14.49 5.12 -8.05
C ALA A 198 -13.36 4.89 -7.02
N PRO A 199 -13.63 4.54 -5.75
CA PRO A 199 -12.57 4.45 -4.74
C PRO A 199 -11.53 3.37 -5.06
N ILE A 200 -10.25 3.75 -5.03
CA ILE A 200 -9.10 2.84 -5.16
C ILE A 200 -8.49 2.57 -3.79
N VAL A 201 -8.27 3.62 -2.99
CA VAL A 201 -7.74 3.51 -1.62
C VAL A 201 -8.66 4.30 -0.70
N ILE A 202 -9.09 3.65 0.38
CA ILE A 202 -9.93 4.26 1.42
C ILE A 202 -9.28 4.13 2.79
N THR A 203 -9.67 5.03 3.68
CA THR A 203 -9.32 4.94 5.09
C THR A 203 -10.48 5.39 5.99
N PHE A 204 -10.56 4.84 7.18
CA PHE A 204 -11.46 5.32 8.23
C PHE A 204 -10.92 5.02 9.61
N GLU A 205 -11.35 5.82 10.59
CA GLU A 205 -11.05 5.59 11.99
C GLU A 205 -12.13 4.72 12.64
N TYR A 206 -11.74 3.93 13.64
CA TYR A 206 -12.68 3.09 14.39
C TYR A 206 -12.28 2.97 15.87
N GLY A 207 -13.25 3.11 16.76
CA GLY A 207 -13.05 3.02 18.20
C GLY A 207 -12.09 4.06 18.75
N ASN A 208 -11.18 3.63 19.63
CA ASN A 208 -10.26 4.48 20.39
C ASN A 208 -9.01 4.85 19.58
N GLY A 209 -9.24 5.42 18.40
CA GLY A 209 -8.18 5.85 17.49
C GLY A 209 -7.56 4.71 16.68
N GLY A 210 -8.31 3.63 16.40
CA GLY A 210 -7.92 2.64 15.40
C GLY A 210 -7.98 3.21 14.00
N THR A 211 -7.22 2.63 13.08
CA THR A 211 -7.21 3.05 11.67
C THR A 211 -7.36 1.83 10.79
N VAL A 212 -8.27 1.91 9.82
CA VAL A 212 -8.43 0.93 8.75
C VAL A 212 -8.00 1.58 7.45
N LEU A 213 -7.20 0.86 6.69
CA LEU A 213 -6.76 1.21 5.35
C LEU A 213 -7.08 0.03 4.44
N HIS A 214 -7.71 0.30 3.31
CA HIS A 214 -8.04 -0.72 2.33
C HIS A 214 -7.81 -0.19 0.92
N MET A 215 -7.37 -1.08 0.04
CA MET A 215 -7.15 -0.77 -1.37
C MET A 215 -7.66 -1.88 -2.28
N THR A 216 -8.19 -1.46 -3.43
CA THR A 216 -8.57 -2.34 -4.53
C THR A 216 -7.31 -2.81 -5.28
N SER A 217 -7.28 -4.09 -5.69
CA SER A 217 -6.11 -4.74 -6.31
C SER A 217 -4.93 -4.95 -5.35
N HIS A 218 -3.83 -5.50 -5.87
CA HIS A 218 -2.68 -5.99 -5.09
C HIS A 218 -1.63 -4.91 -4.90
N TYR A 219 -1.02 -4.90 -3.72
CA TYR A 219 -0.01 -3.91 -3.37
C TYR A 219 1.34 -4.15 -4.06
N TYR A 220 1.75 -5.42 -4.17
CA TYR A 220 3.05 -5.82 -4.74
C TYR A 220 3.01 -6.03 -6.26
N LEU A 221 1.93 -6.61 -6.77
CA LEU A 221 1.76 -6.83 -8.19
C LEU A 221 1.16 -5.56 -8.77
N GLN A 222 2.01 -4.65 -9.21
CA GLN A 222 1.56 -3.50 -9.98
C GLN A 222 2.19 -3.60 -11.37
N ARG A 223 1.34 -3.76 -12.38
CA ARG A 223 1.77 -3.75 -13.78
C ARG A 223 1.81 -2.31 -14.25
N SER A 224 2.97 -1.87 -14.73
CA SER A 224 3.09 -0.55 -15.35
C SER A 224 2.57 -0.58 -16.78
N GLU A 225 1.50 0.18 -17.06
CA GLU A 225 1.08 0.43 -18.44
C GLU A 225 1.75 1.69 -18.98
N LEU A 226 2.60 1.51 -20.00
CA LEU A 226 3.36 2.60 -20.61
C LEU A 226 2.52 3.36 -21.65
N ARG A 227 1.42 3.97 -21.21
CA ARG A 227 0.45 4.70 -22.05
C ARG A 227 1.06 5.92 -22.74
N THR A 228 1.84 6.70 -22.00
CA THR A 228 2.33 8.00 -22.46
C THR A 228 3.81 7.94 -22.86
N LYS A 229 4.28 8.96 -23.62
CA LYS A 229 5.72 9.14 -23.87
C LYS A 229 6.51 9.28 -22.57
N ARG A 230 5.91 9.90 -21.54
CA ARG A 230 6.49 10.01 -20.19
C ARG A 230 6.72 8.64 -19.58
N HIS A 231 5.74 7.74 -19.61
CA HIS A 231 5.93 6.41 -19.01
C HIS A 231 7.06 5.61 -19.65
N LYS A 232 7.31 5.82 -20.95
CA LYS A 232 8.37 5.16 -21.72
C LYS A 232 9.75 5.81 -21.59
N SER A 233 9.89 6.96 -20.93
CA SER A 233 11.21 7.55 -20.68
C SER A 233 12.01 6.70 -19.69
N THR A 234 13.29 7.01 -19.51
CA THR A 234 14.14 6.19 -18.65
C THR A 234 13.88 6.48 -17.16
N ALA A 235 14.07 5.47 -16.32
CA ALA A 235 13.99 5.65 -14.87
C ALA A 235 15.05 6.64 -14.34
N LYS A 236 16.21 6.79 -15.00
CA LYS A 236 17.21 7.81 -14.63
C LYS A 236 16.71 9.22 -14.92
N ASP A 237 16.06 9.43 -16.06
CA ASP A 237 15.47 10.74 -16.40
C ASP A 237 14.42 11.13 -15.36
N TYR A 238 13.53 10.21 -14.97
CA TYR A 238 12.56 10.39 -13.91
C TYR A 238 13.17 10.95 -12.62
N LEU A 239 14.26 10.31 -12.13
CA LEU A 239 14.93 10.73 -10.90
C LEU A 239 15.47 12.15 -11.00
N VAL A 240 16.06 12.49 -12.13
CA VAL A 240 16.70 13.80 -12.33
C VAL A 240 15.67 14.89 -12.55
N SER A 241 14.70 14.67 -13.44
CA SER A 241 13.75 15.70 -13.84
C SER A 241 12.60 15.90 -12.87
N GLU A 242 12.18 14.86 -12.14
CA GLU A 242 10.97 14.89 -11.32
C GLU A 242 11.22 14.65 -9.83
N MET A 243 12.24 13.86 -9.47
CA MET A 243 12.56 13.58 -8.07
C MET A 243 13.65 14.47 -7.48
N GLY A 244 14.27 15.34 -8.30
CA GLY A 244 15.28 16.30 -7.84
C GLY A 244 16.63 15.69 -7.47
N PHE A 245 16.96 14.52 -8.02
CA PHE A 245 18.27 13.90 -7.89
C PHE A 245 19.24 14.52 -8.90
N SER A 246 20.53 14.60 -8.54
CA SER A 246 21.58 14.89 -9.51
C SER A 246 21.81 13.69 -10.43
N LYS A 247 22.34 13.95 -11.63
CA LYS A 247 22.72 12.88 -12.57
C LYS A 247 23.68 11.86 -11.93
N LYS A 248 24.62 12.33 -11.09
CA LYS A 248 25.55 11.46 -10.36
C LYS A 248 24.81 10.53 -9.40
N GLU A 249 23.87 11.04 -8.62
CA GLU A 249 23.10 10.21 -7.69
C GLU A 249 22.23 9.18 -8.43
N ALA A 250 21.67 9.53 -9.59
CA ALA A 250 20.93 8.58 -10.42
C ALA A 250 21.85 7.51 -11.04
N ASP A 251 23.07 7.86 -11.43
CA ASP A 251 24.06 6.91 -11.98
C ASP A 251 24.60 5.92 -10.93
N GLU A 252 24.58 6.27 -9.64
CA GLU A 252 24.95 5.36 -8.53
C GLU A 252 23.93 4.24 -8.28
N ILE A 253 22.71 4.34 -8.80
CA ILE A 253 21.66 3.34 -8.63
C ILE A 253 21.64 2.44 -9.88
N GLU A 254 22.51 1.44 -9.88
CA GLU A 254 22.67 0.49 -11.00
C GLU A 254 21.36 -0.19 -11.39
N GLU A 255 20.47 -0.46 -10.43
CA GLU A 255 19.18 -1.11 -10.69
C GLU A 255 18.22 -0.28 -11.54
N LEU A 256 18.52 1.00 -11.83
CA LEU A 256 17.73 1.80 -12.78
C LEU A 256 18.02 1.44 -14.24
N GLU A 257 19.11 0.74 -14.53
CA GLU A 257 19.49 0.42 -15.90
C GLU A 257 18.44 -0.50 -16.56
N GLY A 258 17.93 -0.09 -17.71
CA GLY A 258 16.91 -0.82 -18.45
C GLY A 258 15.47 -0.62 -17.95
N LEU A 259 15.27 0.03 -16.80
CA LEU A 259 13.92 0.35 -16.31
C LEU A 259 13.35 1.59 -17.00
N SER A 260 12.06 1.52 -17.29
CA SER A 260 11.26 2.68 -17.67
C SER A 260 10.89 3.53 -16.44
N LEU A 261 10.57 4.80 -16.69
CA LEU A 261 9.99 5.70 -15.68
C LEU A 261 8.75 5.06 -15.06
N GLY A 262 7.85 4.49 -15.87
CA GLY A 262 6.61 3.91 -15.37
C GLY A 262 6.84 2.72 -14.42
N GLU A 263 7.88 1.92 -14.62
CA GLU A 263 8.24 0.82 -13.69
C GLU A 263 8.83 1.37 -12.38
N ALA A 264 9.74 2.33 -12.48
CA ALA A 264 10.37 2.94 -11.30
C ALA A 264 9.40 3.76 -10.46
N GLU A 265 8.54 4.58 -11.07
CA GLU A 265 7.53 5.39 -10.39
C GLU A 265 6.52 4.51 -9.65
N ASN A 266 6.12 3.39 -10.25
CA ASN A 266 5.16 2.47 -9.66
C ASN A 266 5.74 1.78 -8.42
N ALA A 267 6.94 1.18 -8.55
CA ALA A 267 7.64 0.56 -7.42
C ALA A 267 7.95 1.58 -6.31
N TYR A 268 8.38 2.79 -6.68
CA TYR A 268 8.62 3.89 -5.73
C TYR A 268 7.35 4.31 -5.01
N SER A 269 6.23 4.46 -5.71
CA SER A 269 4.96 4.87 -5.11
C SER A 269 4.48 3.86 -4.07
N THR A 270 4.57 2.57 -4.38
CA THR A 270 4.33 1.50 -3.40
C THR A 270 5.29 1.66 -2.22
N THR A 271 6.60 1.64 -2.45
CA THR A 271 7.60 1.65 -1.36
C THR A 271 7.47 2.86 -0.43
N GLN A 272 7.21 4.04 -1.00
CA GLN A 272 7.00 5.28 -0.25
C GLN A 272 5.68 5.27 0.54
N PHE A 273 4.60 4.72 -0.03
CA PHE A 273 3.30 4.63 0.66
C PHE A 273 3.37 3.78 1.93
N ILE A 274 3.91 2.56 1.86
CA ILE A 274 3.98 1.69 3.06
C ILE A 274 4.91 2.29 4.10
N SER A 275 6.01 2.92 3.68
CA SER A 275 6.93 3.61 4.59
C SER A 275 6.23 4.75 5.32
N ASN A 276 5.40 5.53 4.63
CA ASN A 276 4.57 6.57 5.24
C ASN A 276 3.59 5.97 6.26
N VAL A 277 2.86 4.91 5.88
CA VAL A 277 1.91 4.23 6.79
C VAL A 277 2.60 3.77 8.06
N ILE A 278 3.76 3.12 7.94
CA ILE A 278 4.53 2.63 9.09
C ILE A 278 4.98 3.79 9.97
N VAL A 279 5.61 4.81 9.38
CA VAL A 279 6.12 5.98 10.13
C VAL A 279 5.00 6.69 10.87
N GLU A 280 3.87 6.96 10.22
CA GLU A 280 2.76 7.67 10.83
C GLU A 280 2.11 6.86 11.95
N GLN A 281 2.00 5.53 11.79
CA GLN A 281 1.53 4.68 12.88
C GLN A 281 2.49 4.68 14.07
N GLN A 282 3.80 4.61 13.84
CA GLN A 282 4.81 4.68 14.90
C GLN A 282 4.75 6.02 15.66
N LYS A 283 4.62 7.14 14.93
CA LYS A 283 4.39 8.47 15.55
C LYS A 283 3.12 8.50 16.39
N LYS A 284 2.02 7.95 15.88
CA LYS A 284 0.73 7.86 16.58
C LYS A 284 0.83 7.01 17.85
N ILE A 285 1.57 5.91 17.82
CA ILE A 285 1.84 5.07 19.00
C ILE A 285 2.66 5.85 20.03
N LYS A 286 3.75 6.49 19.61
CA LYS A 286 4.62 7.28 20.50
C LYS A 286 3.83 8.37 21.22
N LYS A 287 3.04 9.16 20.48
CA LYS A 287 2.18 10.21 21.05
C LYS A 287 1.17 9.66 22.07
N ARG A 288 0.57 8.48 21.80
CA ARG A 288 -0.35 7.82 22.74
C ARG A 288 0.35 7.31 24.00
N LYS A 289 1.62 6.90 23.90
CA LYS A 289 2.43 6.48 25.06
C LYS A 289 2.84 7.67 25.93
N GLU A 290 3.09 8.83 25.33
CA GLU A 290 3.43 10.08 26.04
C GLU A 290 2.22 10.73 26.75
N GLN A 291 0.99 10.41 26.33
CA GLN A 291 -0.25 10.94 26.91
C GLN A 291 -0.85 10.08 28.02
N LYS A 292 -0.25 8.92 28.32
CA LYS A 292 -0.67 8.01 29.39
C LYS A 292 0.24 8.16 30.59
#